data_AF-A0A011NTV5-F1
#
_entry.id   AF-A0A011NTV5-F1
#
_cell.length_a   1.000
_cell.length_b   1.000
_cell.length_c   1.000
_cell.angle_alpha   90.00
_cell.angle_beta   90.00
_cell.angle_gamma   90.00
#
_symmetry.space_group_name_H-M   'P 1'
#
loop_
_entity.id
_entity.type
_entity.pdbx_description
1 polymer ?
#
loop_
_entity_poly.entity_id
_entity_poly.type
_entity_poly.pdbx_seq_one_letter_code
_entity_poly.pdbx_strand_id
1 'polypeptide(L)'
;MRLVLESLDNHPVLASAAYNAGPGRARRWRAERPLEGAIYAETIPFSETRDYVKKVMNNSIYYAALFDGKPQTLKNRLGVIAPRTGGEVRGEDLP
;
A
#
# COMPACT_ATOMS: atom_id res chain seq x y z
N MET A 1 -12.85 4.76 -0.19
CA MET A 1 -11.57 4.20 -0.65
C MET A 1 -10.88 4.97 -1.77
N ARG A 2 -11.62 5.61 -2.70
CA ARG A 2 -11.03 6.31 -3.86
C ARG A 2 -10.02 7.42 -3.50
N LEU A 3 -10.35 8.27 -2.51
CA LEU A 3 -9.47 9.36 -2.05
C LEU A 3 -8.13 8.88 -1.44
N VAL A 4 -8.11 7.72 -0.78
CA VAL A 4 -6.89 7.17 -0.16
C VAL A 4 -5.98 6.54 -1.23
N LEU A 5 -6.56 5.85 -2.22
CA LEU A 5 -5.84 5.28 -3.37
C LEU A 5 -5.17 6.36 -4.22
N GLU A 6 -5.90 7.43 -4.54
CA GLU A 6 -5.40 8.54 -5.37
C GLU A 6 -4.23 9.27 -4.69
N SER A 7 -4.24 9.36 -3.36
CA SER A 7 -3.18 10.01 -2.56
C SER A 7 -1.96 9.13 -2.25
N LEU A 8 -1.94 7.87 -2.71
CA LEU A 8 -0.91 6.86 -2.44
C LEU A 8 -0.44 6.16 -3.71
N ASP A 9 -0.27 6.95 -4.77
CA ASP A 9 0.28 6.53 -6.06
C ASP A 9 -0.52 5.38 -6.73
N ASN A 10 -1.80 5.23 -6.39
CA ASN A 10 -2.64 4.10 -6.79
C ASN A 10 -2.02 2.72 -6.47
N HIS A 11 -1.13 2.64 -5.47
CA HIS A 11 -0.43 1.40 -5.16
C HIS A 11 -1.25 0.54 -4.18
N PRO A 12 -1.68 -0.68 -4.55
CA PRO A 12 -2.63 -1.47 -3.76
C PRO A 12 -2.12 -1.84 -2.36
N VAL A 13 -0.82 -2.09 -2.22
CA VAL A 13 -0.17 -2.37 -0.93
C VAL A 13 -0.21 -1.14 0.00
N LEU A 14 0.16 0.05 -0.50
CA LEU A 14 0.12 1.29 0.28
C LEU A 14 -1.31 1.65 0.67
N ALA A 15 -2.24 1.56 -0.28
CA ALA A 15 -3.65 1.81 -0.02
C ALA A 15 -4.22 0.89 1.06
N SER A 16 -3.84 -0.40 1.05
CA SER A 16 -4.28 -1.37 2.05
C SER A 16 -3.69 -1.06 3.43
N ALA A 17 -2.41 -0.70 3.50
CA ALA A 17 -1.78 -0.27 4.74
C ALA A 17 -2.43 1.01 5.29
N ALA A 18 -2.73 1.98 4.42
CA ALA A 18 -3.37 3.24 4.80
C ALA A 18 -4.82 3.08 5.22
N TYR A 19 -5.54 2.11 4.67
CA TYR A 19 -6.90 1.81 5.11
C TYR A 19 -6.93 1.31 6.55
N ASN A 20 -6.01 0.43 6.93
CA ASN A 20 -5.96 -0.12 8.30
C ASN A 20 -5.24 0.81 9.30
N ALA A 21 -4.12 1.43 8.90
CA ALA A 21 -3.26 2.21 9.78
C ALA A 21 -3.21 3.71 9.47
N GLY A 22 -4.00 4.21 8.53
CA GLY A 22 -4.01 5.62 8.12
C GLY A 22 -2.90 6.01 7.12
N PRO A 23 -3.16 6.98 6.22
CA PRO A 23 -2.26 7.34 5.12
C PRO A 23 -0.92 7.89 5.58
N GLY A 24 -0.88 8.70 6.65
CA GLY A 24 0.36 9.24 7.18
C GLY A 24 1.35 8.16 7.64
N ARG A 25 0.84 7.06 8.24
CA ARG A 25 1.69 5.91 8.64
C ARG A 25 2.17 5.14 7.41
N ALA A 26 1.28 4.86 6.45
CA ALA A 26 1.65 4.18 5.22
C ALA A 26 2.75 4.93 4.43
N ARG A 27 2.66 6.25 4.32
CA ARG A 27 3.72 7.08 3.70
C ARG A 27 5.02 7.04 4.51
N ARG A 28 4.92 7.14 5.84
CA ARG A 28 6.08 7.09 6.74
C ARG A 28 6.83 5.76 6.66
N TRP A 29 6.18 4.65 6.36
CA TRP A 29 6.84 3.34 6.26
C TRP A 29 7.52 3.08 4.90
N ARG A 30 7.38 3.99 3.92
CA ARG A 30 8.14 3.90 2.67
C ARG A 30 9.64 4.04 2.95
N ALA A 31 10.46 3.34 2.18
CA ALA A 31 11.92 3.51 2.21
C ALA A 31 12.36 4.76 1.42
N GLU A 32 13.61 5.18 1.59
CA GLU A 32 14.23 6.30 0.86
C GLU A 32 14.54 5.97 -0.61
N ARG A 33 14.47 4.69 -0.97
CA ARG A 33 14.65 4.17 -2.33
C ARG A 33 13.46 3.29 -2.72
N PRO A 34 13.26 2.97 -4.01
CA PRO A 34 12.20 2.06 -4.42
C PRO A 34 12.31 0.74 -3.65
N LEU A 35 11.17 0.24 -3.16
CA LEU A 35 11.11 -0.93 -2.29
C LEU A 35 10.11 -1.93 -2.86
N GLU A 36 10.48 -3.21 -2.92
CA GLU A 36 9.54 -4.26 -3.28
C GLU A 36 8.33 -4.26 -2.33
N GLY A 37 7.12 -4.37 -2.87
CA GLY A 37 5.90 -4.34 -2.06
C GLY A 37 5.83 -5.46 -1.03
N ALA A 38 6.44 -6.63 -1.32
CA ALA A 38 6.58 -7.72 -0.35
C ALA A 38 7.44 -7.30 0.86
N ILE A 39 8.58 -6.65 0.60
CA ILE A 39 9.48 -6.17 1.65
C ILE A 39 8.81 -5.06 2.45
N TYR A 40 8.13 -4.12 1.78
CA TYR A 40 7.34 -3.11 2.47
C TYR A 40 6.32 -3.75 3.39
N ALA A 41 5.52 -4.70 2.90
CA ALA A 41 4.50 -5.36 3.70
C ALA A 41 5.11 -6.04 4.93
N GLU A 42 6.19 -6.80 4.76
CA GLU A 42 6.86 -7.51 5.85
C GLU A 42 7.63 -6.61 6.82
N THR A 43 7.88 -5.35 6.47
CA THR A 43 8.57 -4.37 7.33
C THR A 43 7.62 -3.40 8.03
N ILE A 44 6.30 -3.52 7.81
CA ILE A 44 5.29 -2.71 8.53
C ILE A 44 5.40 -2.95 10.05
N PRO A 45 5.64 -1.92 10.88
CA PRO A 45 5.87 -2.08 12.31
C PRO A 45 4.70 -2.69 13.09
N PHE A 46 3.47 -2.44 12.66
CA PHE A 46 2.28 -2.99 13.31
C PHE A 46 1.98 -4.38 12.77
N SER A 47 2.06 -5.40 13.62
CA SER A 47 1.81 -6.80 13.25
C SER A 47 0.40 -6.99 12.66
N GLU A 48 -0.60 -6.37 13.27
CA GLU A 48 -1.98 -6.38 12.77
C GLU A 48 -2.05 -5.86 11.32
N THR A 49 -1.46 -4.68 11.07
CA THR A 49 -1.45 -4.07 9.73
C THR A 49 -0.66 -4.91 8.73
N ARG A 50 0.47 -5.48 9.15
CA ARG A 50 1.29 -6.38 8.34
C ARG A 50 0.46 -7.58 7.88
N ASP A 51 -0.22 -8.26 8.80
CA ASP A 51 -1.03 -9.43 8.49
C ASP A 51 -2.28 -9.07 7.67
N TYR A 52 -2.89 -7.91 7.97
CA TYR A 52 -4.01 -7.38 7.20
C TYR A 52 -3.63 -7.17 5.73
N VAL A 53 -2.52 -6.47 5.45
CA VAL A 53 -2.08 -6.20 4.08
C VAL A 53 -1.81 -7.49 3.31
N LYS A 54 -1.15 -8.47 3.93
CA LYS A 54 -0.89 -9.78 3.31
C LYS A 54 -2.19 -10.51 2.93
N LYS A 55 -3.16 -10.54 3.85
CA LYS A 55 -4.48 -11.14 3.61
C LYS A 55 -5.23 -10.43 2.47
N VAL A 56 -5.25 -9.10 2.47
CA VAL A 56 -5.94 -8.33 1.41
C VAL A 56 -5.30 -8.54 0.05
N MET A 57 -3.97 -8.52 -0.05
CA MET A 57 -3.29 -8.76 -1.33
C MET A 57 -3.54 -10.17 -1.86
N ASN A 58 -3.46 -11.19 -0.99
CA ASN A 58 -3.76 -12.57 -1.35
C ASN A 58 -5.21 -12.71 -1.85
N ASN A 59 -6.19 -12.22 -1.07
CA ASN A 59 -7.61 -12.30 -1.42
C ASN A 59 -7.91 -11.56 -2.73
N SER A 60 -7.24 -10.44 -3.01
CA SER A 60 -7.47 -9.67 -4.24
C SER A 60 -7.15 -10.47 -5.51
N ILE A 61 -6.22 -11.43 -5.45
CA ILE A 61 -5.89 -12.31 -6.57
C ILE A 61 -6.98 -13.34 -6.80
N TYR A 62 -7.50 -13.94 -5.72
CA TYR A 62 -8.63 -14.87 -5.80
C TYR A 62 -9.85 -14.19 -6.43
N TYR A 63 -10.19 -12.97 -6.00
CA TYR A 63 -11.31 -12.24 -6.58
C TYR A 63 -11.07 -11.79 -8.02
N ALA A 64 -9.85 -11.39 -8.40
CA ALA A 64 -9.53 -11.08 -9.79
C ALA A 64 -9.70 -12.29 -10.72
N ALA A 65 -9.35 -13.49 -10.24
CA ALA A 65 -9.59 -14.72 -10.99
C ALA A 65 -11.09 -15.03 -11.14
N LEU A 66 -11.88 -14.83 -10.07
CA LEU A 66 -13.32 -15.10 -10.07
C LEU A 66 -14.13 -14.12 -10.92
N PHE A 67 -13.81 -12.83 -10.87
CA PHE A 67 -14.62 -11.79 -11.51
C PHE A 67 -14.17 -11.47 -12.93
N ASP A 68 -12.86 -11.40 -13.17
CA ASP A 68 -12.32 -10.91 -14.43
C ASP A 68 -11.78 -12.02 -15.33
N GLY A 69 -11.70 -13.26 -14.81
CA GLY A 69 -11.00 -14.36 -15.49
C GLY A 69 -9.52 -14.07 -15.74
N LYS A 70 -8.95 -13.06 -15.08
CA LYS A 70 -7.58 -12.56 -15.26
C LYS A 70 -6.77 -12.77 -13.98
N PRO A 71 -6.35 -14.01 -13.68
CA PRO A 71 -5.50 -14.26 -12.53
C PRO A 71 -4.20 -13.44 -12.65
N GLN A 72 -4.00 -12.52 -11.70
CA GLN A 72 -2.74 -11.79 -11.56
C GLN A 72 -1.84 -12.55 -10.60
N THR A 73 -0.53 -12.55 -10.85
CA THR A 73 0.41 -13.14 -9.88
C THR A 73 0.50 -12.27 -8.64
N LEU A 74 0.76 -12.89 -7.48
CA LEU A 74 0.98 -12.15 -6.23
C LEU A 74 2.14 -11.17 -6.35
N LYS A 75 3.21 -11.57 -7.04
CA LYS A 75 4.36 -10.70 -7.29
C LYS A 75 3.98 -9.43 -8.05
N ASN A 76 3.20 -9.55 -9.13
CA ASN A 76 2.75 -8.38 -9.90
C ASN A 76 1.81 -7.50 -9.08
N ARG A 77 0.95 -8.11 -8.25
CA ARG A 77 0.04 -7.37 -7.37
C ARG A 77 0.78 -6.59 -6.28
N LEU A 78 1.86 -7.16 -5.74
CA LEU A 78 2.70 -6.54 -4.72
C LEU A 78 3.57 -5.43 -5.31
N GLY A 79 4.09 -5.60 -6.53
CA GLY A 79 4.77 -4.54 -7.27
C GLY A 79 5.97 -3.91 -6.56
N VAL A 80 6.29 -2.68 -6.95
CA VAL A 80 7.35 -1.86 -6.37
C VAL A 80 6.75 -0.55 -5.87
N ILE A 81 6.98 -0.27 -4.60
CA ILE A 81 6.58 0.98 -3.95
C ILE A 81 7.66 2.02 -4.21
N ALA A 82 7.25 3.17 -4.75
CA ALA A 82 8.16 4.29 -4.97
C ALA A 82 8.72 4.83 -3.63
N PRO A 83 9.84 5.56 -3.65
CA PRO A 83 10.47 6.13 -2.45
C PRO A 83 9.54 7.03 -1.64
N ARG A 84 9.93 7.29 -0.39
CA ARG A 84 9.33 8.36 0.43
C ARG A 84 9.65 9.72 -0.19
N THR A 85 8.64 10.42 -0.70
CA THR A 85 8.79 11.80 -1.15
C THR A 85 8.95 12.72 0.07
N GLY A 86 10.03 13.50 0.13
CA GLY A 86 10.32 14.40 1.27
C GLY A 86 9.44 15.65 1.37
N GLY A 87 8.31 15.71 0.66
CA GLY A 87 7.57 16.94 0.35
C GLY A 87 6.10 16.96 0.74
N GLU A 88 5.69 16.27 1.81
CA GLU A 88 4.41 16.56 2.49
C GLU A 88 4.71 17.10 3.90
N VAL A 89 5.36 18.26 3.94
CA VAL A 89 5.38 19.12 5.12
C VAL A 89 4.30 20.17 4.90
N ARG A 90 3.36 20.24 5.86
CA ARG A 90 2.25 21.20 6.06
C ARG A 90 0.93 20.92 5.34
N GLY A 91 0.08 20.17 6.05
CA GLY A 91 -1.38 20.33 6.00
C GLY A 91 -1.92 21.16 7.17
N GLU A 92 -1.08 21.97 7.83
CA GLU A 92 -1.47 22.80 9.00
C GLU A 92 -1.36 24.32 8.75
N ASP A 93 -0.99 24.76 7.55
CA ASP A 93 -1.02 26.19 7.19
C ASP A 93 -1.84 26.39 5.92
N LEU A 94 -3.15 26.55 6.08
CA LEU A 94 -3.97 27.32 5.15
C LEU A 94 -4.73 28.38 5.98
N PRO A 95 -4.83 29.63 5.50
CA PRO A 95 -5.39 30.77 6.23
C PRO A 95 -6.87 30.59 6.62
#